data_AF-A0A9W8K627-F1
#
_entry.id   AF-A0A9W8K627-F1
#
_cell.length_a   1.000
_cell.length_b   1.000
_cell.length_c   1.000
_cell.angle_alpha   90.00
_cell.angle_beta   90.00
_cell.angle_gamma   90.00
#
_symmetry.space_group_name_H-M   'P 1'
#
loop_
_entity.id
_entity.type
_entity.pdbx_description
1 polymer ?
#
loop_
_entity_poly.entity_id
_entity_poly.type
_entity_poly.pdbx_seq_one_letter_code
_entity_poly.pdbx_strand_id
1 'polypeptide(L)'
;MSMSLDSVSQVTLVNPEHLTELVLTKNSVLNTRMLYKGKARYQVATVDANAARSIITDVQSGEQLAKIKRRTLHSDTVKFSHFFDGKAVKIKEWLREEKMANGHKRWNIETPAGSFSWRKDVTRSYDMERPIAWLQLPTNEKPYALVLKSGTESFIAQILAAFVILEQEIRLEEKEFFKADGIVSDERTLVGMHVDTGNFNRR
;
A
#
# COMPACT_ATOMS: atom_id res chain seq x y z
N MET A 1 53.33 15.14 -35.49
CA MET A 1 52.78 13.80 -35.19
C MET A 1 51.56 14.00 -34.30
N SER A 2 50.37 13.86 -34.87
CA SER A 2 49.09 14.00 -34.18
C SER A 2 48.59 12.57 -33.87
N MET A 3 48.44 12.23 -32.59
CA MET A 3 47.81 10.99 -32.15
C MET A 3 46.36 11.29 -31.77
N SER A 4 45.44 10.85 -32.62
CA SER A 4 44.01 10.82 -32.30
C SER A 4 43.73 9.61 -31.41
N LEU A 5 43.25 9.85 -30.19
CA LEU A 5 42.76 8.82 -29.27
C LEU A 5 41.27 8.63 -29.51
N ASP A 6 40.92 7.59 -30.27
CA ASP A 6 39.53 7.14 -30.42
C ASP A 6 39.08 6.45 -29.13
N SER A 7 38.26 7.14 -28.34
CA SER A 7 37.58 6.58 -27.17
C SER A 7 36.47 5.62 -27.61
N VAL A 8 36.71 4.31 -27.45
CA VAL A 8 35.70 3.27 -27.67
C VAL A 8 34.74 3.25 -26.49
N SER A 9 33.53 3.80 -26.67
CA SER A 9 32.45 3.75 -25.68
C SER A 9 31.87 2.32 -25.62
N GLN A 10 32.23 1.59 -24.56
CA GLN A 10 31.66 0.27 -24.28
C GLN A 10 30.30 0.46 -23.57
N VAL A 11 29.23 0.57 -24.36
CA VAL A 11 27.86 0.55 -23.84
C VAL A 11 27.55 -0.88 -23.37
N THR A 12 27.61 -1.14 -22.07
CA THR A 12 27.10 -2.39 -21.50
C THR A 12 25.58 -2.37 -21.53
N LEU A 13 25.00 -3.25 -22.35
CA LEU A 13 23.55 -3.49 -22.42
C LEU A 13 23.07 -4.11 -21.11
N VAL A 14 22.74 -3.29 -20.11
CA VAL A 14 22.13 -3.77 -18.86
C VAL A 14 20.67 -4.09 -19.19
N ASN A 15 20.29 -5.36 -19.12
CA ASN A 15 18.88 -5.76 -19.24
C ASN A 15 18.12 -5.09 -18.07
N PRO A 16 17.15 -4.20 -18.34
CA PRO A 16 16.42 -3.53 -17.27
C PRO A 16 15.73 -4.57 -16.39
N GLU A 17 15.89 -4.42 -15.08
CA GLU A 17 15.27 -5.33 -14.12
C GLU A 17 13.75 -5.33 -14.29
N HIS A 18 13.16 -6.52 -14.45
CA HIS A 18 11.72 -6.65 -14.63
C HIS A 18 11.01 -6.34 -13.31
N LEU A 19 10.23 -5.26 -13.30
CA LEU A 19 9.39 -4.86 -12.18
C LEU A 19 7.95 -5.28 -12.42
N THR A 20 7.30 -5.74 -11.35
CA THR A 20 5.87 -6.04 -11.32
C THR A 20 5.15 -4.87 -10.67
N GLU A 21 4.37 -4.13 -11.45
CA GLU A 21 3.53 -3.04 -10.96
C GLU A 21 2.10 -3.53 -10.70
N LEU A 22 1.64 -3.35 -9.47
CA LEU A 22 0.29 -3.63 -9.02
C LEU A 22 -0.45 -2.31 -8.80
N VAL A 23 -1.16 -1.85 -9.82
CA VAL A 23 -1.86 -0.55 -9.82
C VAL A 23 -3.14 -0.64 -9.02
N LEU A 24 -3.35 0.24 -8.05
CA LEU A 24 -4.57 0.26 -7.26
C LEU A 24 -5.70 0.96 -8.04
N THR A 25 -6.90 0.38 -8.01
CA THR A 25 -8.09 0.99 -8.61
C THR A 25 -8.60 2.25 -7.89
N LYS A 26 -8.11 2.47 -6.66
CA LYS A 26 -8.48 3.58 -5.77
C LYS A 26 -7.22 4.05 -5.04
N ASN A 27 -7.19 5.31 -4.63
CA ASN A 27 -6.14 5.85 -3.76
C ASN A 27 -6.31 5.41 -2.29
N SER A 28 -6.67 4.15 -2.07
CA SER A 28 -6.88 3.52 -0.76
C SER A 28 -6.76 2.01 -0.90
N VAL A 29 -6.25 1.35 0.15
CA VAL A 29 -6.23 -0.12 0.23
C VAL A 29 -7.56 -0.73 0.65
N LEU A 30 -8.54 0.09 1.07
CA LEU A 30 -9.84 -0.41 1.51
C LEU A 30 -10.75 -0.68 0.32
N ASN A 31 -11.31 -1.90 0.24
CA ASN A 31 -12.26 -2.29 -0.81
C ASN A 31 -11.74 -1.92 -2.22
N THR A 32 -10.50 -2.32 -2.50
CA THR A 32 -9.77 -1.99 -3.73
C THR A 32 -9.35 -3.24 -4.48
N ARG A 33 -9.08 -3.09 -5.77
CA ARG A 33 -8.42 -4.10 -6.60
C ARG A 33 -7.04 -3.61 -6.99
N MET A 34 -6.11 -4.54 -7.11
CA MET A 34 -4.78 -4.31 -7.64
C MET A 34 -4.69 -4.94 -9.03
N LEU A 35 -4.34 -4.12 -10.02
CA LEU A 35 -4.28 -4.48 -11.41
C LEU A 35 -2.83 -4.80 -11.79
N TYR A 36 -2.61 -5.96 -12.41
CA TYR A 36 -1.37 -6.28 -13.08
C TYR A 36 -1.60 -6.18 -14.59
N LYS A 37 -0.84 -5.31 -15.27
CA LYS A 37 -1.00 -5.04 -16.72
C LYS A 37 -2.46 -4.75 -17.11
N GLY A 38 -3.13 -3.90 -16.32
CA GLY A 38 -4.51 -3.49 -16.54
C GLY A 38 -5.60 -4.51 -16.16
N LYS A 39 -5.23 -5.73 -15.76
CA LYS A 39 -6.18 -6.78 -15.35
C LYS A 39 -6.18 -6.96 -13.84
N ALA A 40 -7.35 -7.12 -13.24
CA ALA A 40 -7.46 -7.39 -11.81
C ALA A 40 -6.71 -8.68 -11.45
N ARG A 41 -5.75 -8.57 -10.54
CA ARG A 41 -4.92 -9.68 -10.07
C ARG A 41 -5.18 -10.02 -8.61
N TYR A 42 -5.23 -8.99 -7.77
CA TYR A 42 -5.53 -9.15 -6.34
C TYR A 42 -6.69 -8.24 -5.93
N GLN A 43 -7.43 -8.66 -4.92
CA GLN A 43 -8.53 -7.90 -4.33
C GLN A 43 -8.33 -7.80 -2.82
N VAL A 44 -8.53 -6.60 -2.27
CA VAL A 44 -8.61 -6.36 -0.83
C VAL A 44 -10.05 -6.02 -0.50
N ALA A 45 -10.72 -6.92 0.22
CA ALA A 45 -12.07 -6.71 0.73
C ALA A 45 -12.00 -6.38 2.22
N THR A 46 -12.55 -5.23 2.60
CA THR A 46 -12.67 -4.79 3.99
C THR A 46 -14.11 -4.95 4.43
N VAL A 47 -14.35 -5.88 5.35
CA VAL A 47 -15.69 -6.38 5.69
C VAL A 47 -16.38 -5.52 6.76
N ASP A 48 -15.60 -4.91 7.65
CA ASP A 48 -16.12 -4.16 8.79
C ASP A 48 -15.97 -2.64 8.58
N ALA A 49 -16.93 -1.86 9.10
CA ALA A 49 -16.97 -0.39 8.96
C ALA A 49 -15.69 0.32 9.46
N ASN A 50 -15.03 -0.25 10.47
CA ASN A 50 -13.81 0.30 11.06
C ASN A 50 -12.51 -0.25 10.43
N ALA A 51 -12.62 -0.92 9.28
CA ALA A 51 -11.50 -1.65 8.68
C ALA A 51 -10.84 -2.68 9.60
N ALA A 52 -11.58 -3.22 10.56
CA ALA A 52 -11.09 -4.19 11.53
C ALA A 52 -10.77 -5.56 10.90
N ARG A 53 -11.38 -5.87 9.75
CA ARG A 53 -11.13 -7.11 9.00
C ARG A 53 -10.92 -6.82 7.54
N SER A 54 -9.78 -7.28 7.03
CA SER A 54 -9.46 -7.25 5.60
C SER A 54 -9.10 -8.66 5.12
N ILE A 55 -9.58 -9.00 3.93
CA ILE A 55 -9.33 -10.26 3.24
C ILE A 55 -8.64 -9.94 1.93
N ILE A 56 -7.53 -10.61 1.66
CA ILE A 56 -6.77 -10.49 0.42
C ILE A 56 -7.00 -11.76 -0.39
N THR A 57 -7.41 -11.61 -1.64
CA THR A 57 -7.77 -12.73 -2.52
C THR A 57 -7.06 -12.58 -3.86
N ASP A 58 -6.55 -13.68 -4.42
CA ASP A 58 -6.14 -13.76 -5.82
C ASP A 58 -7.39 -13.88 -6.68
N VAL A 59 -7.59 -12.92 -7.58
CA VAL A 59 -8.83 -12.80 -8.38
C VAL A 59 -8.95 -13.90 -9.42
N GLN A 60 -7.82 -14.45 -9.91
CA GLN A 60 -7.84 -15.48 -10.96
C GLN A 60 -8.19 -16.85 -10.41
N SER A 61 -7.62 -17.20 -9.25
CA SER A 61 -7.86 -18.49 -8.60
C SER A 61 -9.05 -18.47 -7.63
N GLY A 62 -9.47 -17.29 -7.18
CA GLY A 62 -10.43 -17.14 -6.08
C GLY A 62 -9.83 -17.47 -4.71
N GLU A 63 -8.53 -17.75 -4.64
CA GLU A 63 -7.87 -18.17 -3.43
C GLU A 63 -7.70 -17.01 -2.45
N GLN A 64 -8.10 -17.22 -1.19
CA GLN A 64 -7.78 -16.29 -0.12
C GLN A 64 -6.29 -16.40 0.19
N LEU A 65 -5.52 -15.32 0.05
CA LEU A 65 -4.08 -15.30 0.34
C LEU A 65 -3.81 -14.99 1.81
N ALA A 66 -4.53 -14.00 2.36
CA ALA A 66 -4.34 -13.55 3.73
C ALA A 66 -5.63 -12.97 4.33
N LYS A 67 -5.75 -13.06 5.65
CA LYS A 67 -6.79 -12.44 6.46
C LYS A 67 -6.17 -11.63 7.58
N ILE A 68 -6.43 -10.33 7.56
CA ILE A 68 -5.97 -9.37 8.57
C ILE A 68 -7.12 -9.11 9.52
N LYS A 69 -6.84 -9.16 10.83
CA LYS A 69 -7.80 -8.84 11.88
C LYS A 69 -7.15 -7.86 12.86
N ARG A 70 -7.63 -6.63 12.83
CA ARG A 70 -7.28 -5.55 13.76
C ARG A 70 -8.28 -5.51 14.91
N ARG A 71 -7.82 -5.26 16.13
CA ARG A 71 -8.65 -5.31 17.34
C ARG A 71 -8.28 -4.16 18.26
N THR A 72 -9.28 -3.54 18.88
CA THR A 72 -9.07 -2.45 19.84
C THR A 72 -8.45 -2.93 21.15
N LEU A 73 -8.87 -4.11 21.65
CA LEU A 73 -8.49 -4.62 22.98
C LEU A 73 -7.44 -5.74 22.95
N HIS A 74 -7.16 -6.31 21.78
CA HIS A 74 -6.29 -7.47 21.63
C HIS A 74 -5.25 -7.17 20.55
N SER A 75 -4.17 -7.95 20.52
CA SER A 75 -3.17 -7.78 19.47
C SER A 75 -3.77 -8.02 18.08
N ASP A 76 -3.39 -7.16 17.13
CA ASP A 76 -3.69 -7.35 15.73
C ASP A 76 -3.01 -8.62 15.20
N THR A 77 -3.70 -9.34 14.32
CA THR A 77 -3.26 -10.63 13.79
C THR A 77 -3.41 -10.70 12.29
N VAL A 78 -2.55 -11.48 11.66
CA VAL A 78 -2.67 -11.88 10.26
C VAL A 78 -2.63 -13.41 10.17
N LYS A 79 -3.45 -13.98 9.30
CA LYS A 79 -3.43 -15.40 8.95
C LYS A 79 -3.20 -15.53 7.46
N PHE A 80 -2.15 -16.25 7.08
CA PHE A 80 -1.84 -16.57 5.69
C PHE A 80 -2.39 -17.95 5.36
N SER A 81 -2.79 -18.18 4.11
CA SER A 81 -3.30 -19.51 3.72
C SER A 81 -2.19 -20.55 3.55
N HIS A 82 -1.05 -20.13 2.99
CA HIS A 82 0.08 -21.03 2.71
C HIS A 82 1.30 -20.85 3.62
N PHE A 83 1.24 -19.92 4.57
CA PHE A 83 2.34 -19.67 5.51
C PHE A 83 1.92 -19.93 6.95
N PHE A 84 2.90 -20.26 7.80
CA PHE A 84 2.71 -20.51 9.24
C PHE A 84 1.66 -21.59 9.55
N ASP A 85 1.58 -22.64 8.74
CA ASP A 85 0.58 -23.73 8.86
C ASP A 85 -0.87 -23.23 8.89
N GLY A 86 -1.15 -22.08 8.27
CA GLY A 86 -2.48 -21.47 8.35
C GLY A 86 -2.84 -20.93 9.73
N LYS A 87 -1.89 -20.80 10.66
CA LYS A 87 -2.11 -20.22 11.99
C LYS A 87 -2.09 -18.69 11.90
N ALA A 88 -2.83 -18.05 12.81
CA ALA A 88 -2.78 -16.61 12.95
C ALA A 88 -1.51 -16.22 13.73
N VAL A 89 -0.76 -15.27 13.20
CA VAL A 89 0.42 -14.69 13.84
C VAL A 89 0.13 -13.24 14.25
N LYS A 90 0.74 -12.75 15.33
CA LYS A 90 0.58 -11.36 15.75
C LYS A 90 1.32 -10.45 14.78
N ILE A 91 0.70 -9.36 14.36
CA ILE A 91 1.32 -8.42 13.39
C ILE A 91 2.64 -7.90 13.96
N LYS A 92 2.69 -7.47 15.22
CA LYS A 92 3.92 -6.98 15.87
C LYS A 92 5.08 -7.98 15.92
N GLU A 93 4.79 -9.29 15.87
CA GLU A 93 5.80 -10.35 15.89
C GLU A 93 6.31 -10.65 14.47
N TRP A 94 5.43 -10.56 13.47
CA TRP A 94 5.74 -10.84 12.07
C TRP A 94 6.28 -9.62 11.30
N LEU A 95 5.63 -8.47 11.46
CA LEU A 95 5.97 -7.17 10.89
C LEU A 95 6.55 -6.30 12.01
N ARG A 96 7.87 -6.35 12.18
CA ARG A 96 8.56 -5.74 13.31
C ARG A 96 8.84 -4.28 13.04
N GLU A 97 8.34 -3.41 13.90
CA GLU A 97 8.69 -1.99 13.88
C GLU A 97 10.05 -1.77 14.56
N GLU A 98 10.95 -1.05 13.89
CA GLU A 98 12.25 -0.65 14.38
C GLU A 98 12.41 0.87 14.26
N LYS A 99 12.99 1.48 15.30
CA LYS A 99 13.36 2.89 15.30
C LYS A 99 14.78 3.03 14.75
N MET A 100 14.93 3.72 13.63
CA MET A 100 16.22 4.03 13.02
C MET A 100 16.97 5.09 13.83
N ALA A 101 18.29 5.22 13.61
CA ALA A 101 19.15 6.18 14.32
C ALA A 101 18.71 7.65 14.14
N ASN A 102 18.10 7.96 13.00
CA ASN A 102 17.52 9.28 12.70
C ASN A 102 16.13 9.50 13.32
N GLY A 103 15.62 8.55 14.12
CA GLY A 103 14.31 8.63 14.77
C GLY A 103 13.13 8.16 13.92
N HIS A 104 13.34 7.87 12.62
CA HIS A 104 12.27 7.38 11.74
C HIS A 104 11.93 5.92 12.03
N LYS A 105 10.68 5.54 11.76
CA LYS A 105 10.22 4.16 11.85
C LYS A 105 10.53 3.38 10.57
N ARG A 106 10.96 2.14 10.74
CA ARG A 106 11.13 1.12 9.70
C ARG A 106 10.32 -0.11 10.11
N TRP A 107 9.74 -0.82 9.15
CA TRP A 107 9.07 -2.10 9.42
C TRP A 107 9.78 -3.21 8.67
N ASN A 108 10.16 -4.27 9.37
CA ASN A 108 10.89 -5.39 8.81
C ASN A 108 10.02 -6.65 8.78
N ILE A 109 10.14 -7.41 7.70
CA ILE A 109 9.56 -8.74 7.53
C ILE A 109 10.67 -9.71 7.22
N GLU A 110 10.78 -10.76 8.01
CA GLU A 110 11.67 -11.88 7.71
C GLU A 110 10.94 -12.89 6.83
N THR A 111 11.47 -13.17 5.65
CA THR A 111 10.98 -14.19 4.73
C THR A 111 12.08 -15.21 4.44
N PRO A 112 11.76 -16.42 3.96
CA PRO A 112 12.78 -17.38 3.51
C PRO A 112 13.69 -16.83 2.41
N ALA A 113 13.24 -15.82 1.65
CA ALA A 113 14.01 -15.17 0.58
C ALA A 113 14.87 -13.99 1.07
N GLY A 114 14.74 -13.60 2.35
CA GLY A 114 15.48 -12.50 2.95
C GLY A 114 14.61 -11.57 3.79
N SER A 115 15.26 -10.55 4.35
CA SER A 115 14.59 -9.50 5.12
C SER A 115 14.11 -8.38 4.22
N PHE A 116 12.91 -7.88 4.51
CA PHE A 116 12.29 -6.80 3.77
C PHE A 116 11.99 -5.63 4.67
N SER A 117 12.42 -4.43 4.29
CA SER A 117 12.19 -3.21 5.06
C SER A 117 11.22 -2.26 4.35
N TRP A 118 10.25 -1.73 5.08
CA TRP A 118 9.40 -0.60 4.71
C TRP A 118 9.82 0.65 5.49
N ARG A 119 9.75 1.81 4.84
CA ARG A 119 9.83 3.12 5.51
C ARG A 119 8.57 3.91 5.18
N LYS A 120 8.12 4.70 6.15
CA LYS A 120 6.91 5.53 6.05
C LYS A 120 7.16 6.89 5.38
N ASP A 121 8.41 7.30 5.20
CA ASP A 121 8.71 8.68 4.81
C ASP A 121 8.31 8.99 3.36
N VAL A 122 7.54 10.08 3.21
CA VAL A 122 6.98 10.61 1.95
C VAL A 122 8.06 11.36 1.16
N THR A 123 9.11 11.82 1.83
CA THR A 123 10.25 12.46 1.18
C THR A 123 11.08 11.40 0.46
N ARG A 124 10.94 11.37 -0.87
CA ARG A 124 11.75 10.56 -1.79
C ARG A 124 13.23 10.65 -1.40
N SER A 125 13.73 9.66 -0.66
CA SER A 125 15.16 9.52 -0.45
C SER A 125 15.49 8.03 -0.31
N TYR A 126 15.83 7.52 -1.49
CA TYR A 126 16.51 6.28 -1.78
C TYR A 126 17.74 6.14 -0.86
N ASP A 127 17.62 5.33 0.18
CA ASP A 127 18.71 4.41 0.51
C ASP A 127 18.15 3.16 1.21
N MET A 128 17.70 2.26 0.35
CA MET A 128 17.63 0.82 0.57
C MET A 128 18.25 0.29 -0.71
N GLU A 129 19.52 -0.14 -0.73
CA GLU A 129 20.23 -0.38 -2.00
C GLU A 129 19.48 -1.35 -2.95
N ARG A 130 18.57 -2.21 -2.45
CA ARG A 130 17.74 -3.15 -3.24
C ARG A 130 16.40 -3.52 -2.55
N PRO A 131 15.36 -2.67 -2.50
CA PRO A 131 14.09 -3.08 -1.90
C PRO A 131 13.38 -4.09 -2.80
N ILE A 132 12.79 -5.13 -2.20
CA ILE A 132 12.03 -6.13 -2.98
C ILE A 132 10.62 -5.64 -3.33
N ALA A 133 10.12 -4.60 -2.65
CA ALA A 133 8.88 -3.92 -2.98
C ALA A 133 8.85 -2.49 -2.43
N TRP A 134 8.11 -1.58 -3.07
CA TRP A 134 7.90 -0.21 -2.62
C TRP A 134 6.58 0.38 -3.12
N LEU A 135 6.15 1.46 -2.47
CA LEU A 135 4.95 2.19 -2.86
C LEU A 135 5.29 3.29 -3.86
N GLN A 136 4.59 3.32 -4.99
CA GLN A 136 4.59 4.41 -5.95
C GLN A 136 3.39 5.33 -5.68
N LEU A 137 3.65 6.54 -5.21
CA LEU A 137 2.64 7.58 -5.02
C LEU A 137 2.08 8.05 -6.38
N PRO A 138 0.78 8.42 -6.45
CA PRO A 138 0.21 8.89 -7.70
C PRO A 138 0.80 10.25 -8.10
N THR A 139 1.10 10.40 -9.39
CA THR A 139 1.47 11.66 -10.05
C THR A 139 0.59 11.83 -11.30
N ASN A 140 0.75 12.95 -12.01
CA ASN A 140 0.04 13.17 -13.28
C ASN A 140 0.36 12.11 -14.35
N GLU A 141 1.52 11.45 -14.24
CA GLU A 141 2.00 10.46 -15.22
C GLU A 141 1.92 9.02 -14.70
N LYS A 142 1.89 8.83 -13.38
CA LYS A 142 2.02 7.52 -12.74
C LYS A 142 0.87 7.26 -11.77
N PRO A 143 0.19 6.11 -11.86
CA PRO A 143 -0.88 5.80 -10.93
C PRO A 143 -0.32 5.36 -9.57
N TYR A 144 -1.21 5.35 -8.57
CA TYR A 144 -0.91 4.77 -7.27
C TYR A 144 -0.71 3.26 -7.41
N ALA A 145 0.48 2.75 -7.10
CA ALA A 145 0.84 1.36 -7.34
C ALA A 145 1.77 0.80 -6.27
N LEU A 146 1.65 -0.50 -6.01
CA LEU A 146 2.66 -1.27 -5.30
C LEU A 146 3.61 -1.88 -6.35
N VAL A 147 4.88 -1.53 -6.28
CA VAL A 147 5.90 -2.01 -7.22
C VAL A 147 6.73 -3.08 -6.55
N LEU A 148 6.94 -4.19 -7.26
CA LEU A 148 7.61 -5.39 -6.77
C LEU A 148 8.80 -5.72 -7.66
N LYS A 149 9.90 -6.15 -7.06
CA LYS A 149 11.05 -6.74 -7.75
C LYS A 149 10.70 -8.14 -8.26
N SER A 150 11.30 -8.56 -9.38
CA SER A 150 11.19 -9.95 -9.84
C SER A 150 11.70 -10.95 -8.79
N GLY A 151 11.12 -12.14 -8.75
CA GLY A 151 11.48 -13.20 -7.79
C GLY A 151 10.76 -13.11 -6.44
N THR A 152 9.88 -12.11 -6.26
CA THR A 152 9.11 -11.91 -5.03
C THR A 152 7.76 -12.63 -5.01
N GLU A 153 7.42 -13.32 -6.10
CA GLU A 153 6.13 -13.96 -6.31
C GLU A 153 5.84 -15.03 -5.25
N SER A 154 6.88 -15.70 -4.77
CA SER A 154 6.75 -16.77 -3.77
C SER A 154 6.23 -16.28 -2.42
N PHE A 155 6.40 -15.00 -2.07
CA PHE A 155 5.94 -14.40 -0.81
C PHE A 155 5.02 -13.20 -1.03
N ILE A 156 4.35 -13.15 -2.18
CA ILE A 156 3.42 -12.08 -2.55
C ILE A 156 2.34 -11.86 -1.49
N ALA A 157 1.83 -12.93 -0.88
CA ALA A 157 0.81 -12.83 0.17
C ALA A 157 1.31 -12.03 1.38
N GLN A 158 2.58 -12.21 1.77
CA GLN A 158 3.21 -11.49 2.88
C GLN A 158 3.40 -10.01 2.52
N ILE A 159 3.88 -9.71 1.32
CA ILE A 159 4.05 -8.32 0.84
C ILE A 159 2.70 -7.60 0.80
N LEU A 160 1.68 -8.22 0.19
CA LEU A 160 0.34 -7.63 0.08
C LEU A 160 -0.27 -7.35 1.46
N ALA A 161 -0.14 -8.30 2.40
CA ALA A 161 -0.63 -8.11 3.76
C ALA A 161 0.07 -6.94 4.46
N ALA A 162 1.40 -6.86 4.34
CA ALA A 162 2.18 -5.80 4.96
C ALA A 162 1.82 -4.44 4.38
N PHE A 163 1.70 -4.33 3.06
CA PHE A 163 1.24 -3.12 2.39
C PHE A 163 -0.12 -2.65 2.92
N VAL A 164 -1.11 -3.55 3.01
CA VAL A 164 -2.45 -3.22 3.51
C VAL A 164 -2.39 -2.75 4.96
N ILE A 165 -1.60 -3.40 5.82
CA ILE A 165 -1.46 -3.01 7.23
C ILE A 165 -0.83 -1.63 7.36
N LEU A 166 0.29 -1.40 6.67
CA LEU A 166 1.06 -0.17 6.77
C LEU A 166 0.31 1.01 6.17
N GLU A 167 -0.36 0.85 5.03
CA GLU A 167 -1.16 1.94 4.47
C GLU A 167 -2.31 2.31 5.40
N GLN A 168 -3.01 1.34 5.99
CA GLN A 168 -4.06 1.64 6.96
C GLN A 168 -3.52 2.35 8.20
N GLU A 169 -2.33 1.98 8.69
CA GLU A 169 -1.69 2.65 9.83
C GLU A 169 -1.36 4.12 9.50
N ILE A 170 -0.75 4.35 8.33
CA ILE A 170 -0.47 5.70 7.83
C ILE A 170 -1.75 6.53 7.74
N ARG A 171 -2.82 6.00 7.16
CA ARG A 171 -4.11 6.70 7.04
C ARG A 171 -4.78 7.01 8.38
N LEU A 172 -4.59 6.15 9.38
CA LEU A 172 -5.11 6.41 10.73
C LEU A 172 -4.33 7.53 11.41
N GLU A 173 -3.00 7.51 11.29
CA GLU A 173 -2.15 8.58 11.83
C GLU A 173 -2.41 9.94 11.16
N GLU A 174 -2.60 9.96 9.83
CA GLU A 174 -3.01 11.17 9.11
C GLU A 174 -4.32 11.74 9.67
N LYS A 175 -5.33 10.88 9.90
CA LYS A 175 -6.62 11.31 10.48
C LYS A 175 -6.49 11.87 11.88
N GLU A 176 -5.67 11.27 12.73
CA GLU A 176 -5.46 11.76 14.10
C GLU A 176 -4.70 13.09 14.10
N PHE A 177 -3.73 13.27 13.19
CA PHE A 177 -3.04 14.54 13.01
C PHE A 177 -4.00 15.67 12.63
N PHE A 178 -4.88 15.45 11.63
CA PHE A 178 -5.88 16.46 11.23
C PHE A 178 -6.89 16.80 12.33
N LYS A 179 -7.25 15.85 13.21
CA LYS A 179 -8.11 16.12 14.37
C LYS A 179 -7.41 17.00 15.40
N ALA A 180 -6.12 16.76 15.66
CA ALA A 180 -5.35 17.51 16.65
C ALA A 180 -5.15 18.98 16.23
N ASP A 181 -5.01 19.25 14.93
CA ASP A 181 -4.84 20.60 14.39
C ASP A 181 -6.14 21.42 14.33
N GLY A 182 -7.27 20.88 14.78
CA GLY A 182 -8.54 21.63 14.87
C GLY A 182 -9.17 21.98 13.51
N ILE A 183 -8.63 21.45 12.40
CA ILE A 183 -9.24 21.57 11.08
C ILE A 183 -10.38 20.55 10.99
N VAL A 184 -11.47 20.82 11.70
CA VAL A 184 -12.74 20.15 11.49
C VAL A 184 -13.23 20.62 10.12
N SER A 185 -13.10 19.76 9.12
CA SER A 185 -13.83 19.93 7.86
C SER A 185 -15.30 19.75 8.19
N ASP A 186 -15.97 20.84 8.55
CA ASP A 186 -17.40 20.87 8.84
C ASP A 186 -18.16 20.68 7.52
N GLU A 187 -18.33 19.43 7.09
CA GLU A 187 -19.18 19.05 5.95
C GLU A 187 -20.68 19.10 6.30
N ARG A 188 -21.08 19.92 7.29
CA ARG A 188 -22.48 20.15 7.68
C ARG A 188 -22.89 21.61 7.56
N THR A 189 -22.76 22.19 6.37
CA THR A 189 -23.54 23.38 6.00
C THR A 189 -24.15 23.24 4.61
N LEU A 190 -25.07 22.29 4.46
CA LEU A 190 -26.14 22.35 3.46
C LEU A 190 -27.47 22.04 4.18
N VAL A 191 -27.81 22.91 5.13
CA VAL A 191 -29.19 23.04 5.63
C VAL A 191 -29.97 23.83 4.59
N GLY A 192 -31.14 23.31 4.24
CA GLY A 192 -31.91 23.68 3.05
C GLY A 192 -32.20 25.17 2.90
N MET A 193 -31.86 25.69 1.72
CA MET A 193 -32.57 26.82 1.15
C MET A 193 -33.92 26.30 0.65
N HIS A 194 -34.93 26.54 1.47
CA HIS A 194 -36.35 26.45 1.16
C HIS A 194 -36.65 27.30 -0.08
N VAL A 195 -37.04 26.67 -1.19
CA VAL A 195 -37.57 27.38 -2.37
C VAL A 195 -39.07 27.49 -2.18
N ASP A 196 -39.51 28.69 -1.76
CA ASP A 196 -40.91 29.11 -1.82
C ASP A 196 -41.33 29.19 -3.29
N THR A 197 -42.08 28.20 -3.77
CA THR A 197 -42.81 28.28 -5.04
C THR A 197 -44.03 29.18 -4.86
N GLY A 198 -43.85 30.46 -5.19
CA GLY A 198 -44.92 31.45 -5.29
C GLY A 198 -45.98 31.06 -6.33
N ASN A 199 -47.23 31.05 -5.87
CA ASN A 199 -48.46 30.94 -6.63
C ASN A 199 -48.49 31.86 -7.85
N PHE A 200 -48.72 31.28 -9.04
CA PHE A 200 -49.06 32.03 -10.25
C PHE A 200 -50.53 31.79 -10.60
N ASN A 201 -51.34 32.82 -10.36
CA ASN A 201 -52.72 32.95 -10.82
C ASN A 201 -52.82 32.77 -12.34
N ARG A 202 -53.82 32.01 -12.80
CA ARG A 202 -54.47 32.28 -14.09
C ARG A 202 -55.98 32.29 -13.93
N ARG A 203 -56.53 33.39 -14.42
CA ARG A 203 -57.94 33.62 -14.77
C ARG A 203 -58.41 32.63 -15.82
#